data_AF-A0A3D4ZXX5-F1
#
_entry.id   AF-A0A3D4ZXX5-F1
#
_cell.length_a   1.000
_cell.length_b   1.000
_cell.length_c   1.000
_cell.angle_alpha   90.00
_cell.angle_beta   90.00
_cell.angle_gamma   90.00
#
_symmetry.space_group_name_H-M   'P 1'
#
loop_
_entity.id
_entity.type
_entity.pdbx_description
1 polymer ?
#
loop_
_entity_poly.entity_id
_entity_poly.type
_entity_poly.pdbx_seq_one_letter_code
_entity_poly.pdbx_strand_id
1 'polypeptide(L)'
;MHLEGATPVDVLWCDKDDPMHGMFKLQEILGRDRTADHLRITVDITTFTKQYLLVLLKWIEHHLPNAAVRTVYTPGQYGETRAQQARFTWGVKDIVTVPMYGMPPSPESSDVLVIFLGYERERTYRLWRTLEPDLTIAVIGVPPAFPGANYTSEILNARILNSKTDDIAIRSCSAVDPADAARLLCDVAAEHEGCNLVVAPLGTKMQTLGLYLFSRRREGRAAQIMYALPLRYDEKYYTVGHTSYVYEFDLAGAPK
;
A
#
# COMPACT_ATOMS: atom_id res chain seq x y z
N MET A 1 37.46 3.99 -20.15
CA MET A 1 37.05 4.78 -18.98
C MET A 1 36.53 3.79 -17.95
N HIS A 2 37.44 3.31 -17.09
CA HIS A 2 37.10 2.40 -16.00
C HIS A 2 36.47 3.23 -14.87
N LEU A 3 35.25 2.86 -14.45
CA LEU A 3 34.65 3.41 -13.24
C LEU A 3 35.33 2.73 -12.04
N GLU A 4 36.47 3.28 -11.61
CA GLU A 4 37.03 3.02 -10.29
C GLU A 4 36.14 3.71 -9.25
N GLY A 5 35.72 2.98 -8.22
CA GLY A 5 34.98 3.52 -7.07
C GLY A 5 33.52 3.09 -6.92
N ALA A 6 33.09 1.96 -7.49
CA ALA A 6 31.77 1.43 -7.14
C ALA A 6 31.76 1.02 -5.65
N THR A 7 30.99 1.75 -4.84
CA THR A 7 30.64 1.33 -3.49
C THR A 7 30.09 -0.10 -3.55
N PRO A 8 30.57 -1.04 -2.71
CA PRO A 8 30.05 -2.39 -2.71
C PRO A 8 28.53 -2.37 -2.54
N VAL A 9 27.83 -3.09 -3.43
CA VAL A 9 26.38 -3.25 -3.36
C VAL A 9 26.10 -4.43 -2.44
N ASP A 10 25.49 -4.16 -1.29
CA ASP A 10 24.95 -5.22 -0.46
C ASP A 10 23.70 -5.81 -1.09
N VAL A 11 23.67 -7.14 -1.26
CA VAL A 11 22.53 -7.87 -1.80
C VAL A 11 21.80 -8.59 -0.68
N LEU A 12 20.53 -8.24 -0.47
CA LEU A 12 19.65 -8.89 0.49
C LEU A 12 18.65 -9.82 -0.18
N TRP A 13 18.70 -11.10 0.19
CA TRP A 13 17.69 -12.07 -0.20
C TRP A 13 16.61 -12.15 0.88
N CYS A 14 15.39 -11.75 0.54
CA CYS A 14 14.28 -11.69 1.48
C CYS A 14 13.11 -12.55 1.00
N ASP A 15 12.31 -13.04 1.94
CA ASP A 15 11.06 -13.71 1.60
C ASP A 15 10.00 -12.64 1.30
N LYS A 16 9.42 -12.69 0.09
CA LYS A 16 8.40 -11.73 -0.35
C LYS A 16 7.11 -11.78 0.49
N ASP A 17 6.84 -12.91 1.15
CA ASP A 17 5.64 -13.14 1.96
C ASP A 17 5.90 -12.91 3.47
N ASP A 18 7.16 -12.70 3.87
CA ASP A 18 7.56 -12.35 5.24
C ASP A 18 8.39 -11.05 5.27
N PRO A 19 7.71 -9.88 5.33
CA PRO A 19 8.37 -8.60 5.45
C PRO A 19 9.28 -8.45 6.67
N MET A 20 8.98 -9.14 7.78
CA MET A 20 9.76 -9.03 9.01
C MET A 20 11.14 -9.66 8.86
N HIS A 21 11.22 -10.82 8.21
CA HIS A 21 12.50 -11.44 7.85
C HIS A 21 13.40 -10.47 7.06
N GLY A 22 12.81 -9.70 6.15
CA GLY A 22 13.49 -8.63 5.43
C GLY A 22 14.05 -7.52 6.31
N MET A 23 13.24 -7.08 7.28
CA MET A 23 13.63 -6.00 8.19
C MET A 23 14.76 -6.40 9.12
N PHE A 24 14.80 -7.65 9.58
CA PHE A 24 15.93 -8.15 10.38
C PHE A 24 17.24 -8.12 9.59
N LYS A 25 17.23 -8.50 8.32
CA LYS A 25 18.42 -8.43 7.46
C LYS A 25 18.86 -7.00 7.18
N LEU A 26 17.91 -6.10 6.98
CA LEU A 26 18.20 -4.68 6.80
C LEU A 26 18.85 -4.09 8.06
N GLN A 27 18.38 -4.48 9.25
CA GLN A 27 18.96 -4.07 10.53
C GLN A 27 20.40 -4.55 10.69
N GLU A 28 20.73 -5.79 10.29
CA GLU A 28 22.09 -6.34 10.35
C GLU A 28 23.09 -5.57 9.47
N ILE A 29 22.65 -5.12 8.29
CA ILE A 29 23.48 -4.29 7.40
C ILE A 29 23.65 -2.89 7.98
N LEU A 30 22.54 -2.24 8.36
CA LEU A 30 22.56 -0.87 8.85
C LEU A 30 23.25 -0.75 10.22
N GLY A 31 23.35 -1.83 11.01
CA GLY A 31 24.11 -1.85 12.25
C GLY A 31 25.63 -1.71 12.06
N ARG A 32 26.13 -1.82 10.83
CA ARG A 32 27.57 -1.77 10.50
C ARG A 32 28.09 -0.34 10.31
N ASP A 33 27.24 0.62 9.97
CA ASP A 33 27.63 2.01 9.66
C ASP A 33 26.50 3.00 9.98
N ARG A 34 26.46 3.54 11.20
CA ARG A 34 25.64 4.71 11.53
C ARG A 34 26.50 5.83 12.10
N THR A 35 26.94 6.74 11.25
CA THR A 35 27.72 7.92 11.64
C THR A 35 27.04 9.25 11.31
N ALA A 36 25.89 9.23 10.62
CA ALA A 36 25.17 10.44 10.20
C ALA A 36 23.86 10.63 10.96
N ASP A 37 23.67 11.82 11.54
CA ASP A 37 22.47 12.23 12.29
C ASP A 37 21.22 12.38 11.41
N HIS A 38 21.41 12.56 10.09
CA HIS A 38 20.34 12.72 9.10
C HIS A 38 20.66 11.91 7.84
N LEU A 39 19.89 10.84 7.62
CA LEU A 39 20.03 9.98 6.45
C LEU A 39 19.03 10.39 5.36
N ARG A 40 19.47 10.32 4.09
CA ARG A 40 18.60 10.42 2.93
C ARG A 40 18.45 9.04 2.31
N ILE A 41 17.23 8.51 2.32
CA ILE A 41 16.94 7.14 1.90
C ILE A 41 16.11 7.21 0.63
N THR A 42 16.61 6.65 -0.46
CA THR A 42 15.83 6.47 -1.68
C THR A 42 15.37 5.02 -1.79
N VAL A 43 14.07 4.81 -1.97
CA VAL A 43 13.47 3.48 -2.14
C VAL A 43 12.76 3.42 -3.49
N ASP A 44 13.21 2.55 -4.38
CA ASP A 44 12.42 2.19 -5.56
C ASP A 44 11.37 1.16 -5.14
N ILE A 45 10.11 1.59 -5.10
CA ILE A 45 8.99 0.78 -4.64
C ILE A 45 8.35 -0.02 -5.78
N THR A 46 8.81 0.13 -7.03
CA THR A 46 8.17 -0.39 -8.25
C THR A 46 7.79 -1.87 -8.15
N THR A 47 8.66 -2.71 -7.59
CA THR A 47 8.49 -4.16 -7.49
C THR A 47 8.12 -4.65 -6.09
N PHE A 48 7.98 -3.77 -5.10
CA PHE A 48 7.64 -4.15 -3.73
C PHE A 48 6.23 -4.77 -3.66
N THR A 49 6.02 -5.75 -2.80
CA THR A 49 4.64 -6.04 -2.35
C THR A 49 4.19 -4.90 -1.43
N LYS A 50 2.89 -4.63 -1.40
CA LYS A 50 2.34 -3.49 -0.64
C LYS A 50 2.52 -3.68 0.86
N GLN A 51 2.42 -4.92 1.33
CA GLN A 51 2.73 -5.28 2.72
C GLN A 51 4.18 -4.95 3.04
N TYR A 52 5.11 -5.34 2.16
CA TYR A 52 6.53 -5.07 2.36
C TYR A 52 6.86 -3.59 2.36
N LEU A 53 6.22 -2.81 1.49
CA LEU A 53 6.33 -1.36 1.47
C LEU A 53 5.91 -0.75 2.82
N LEU A 54 4.73 -1.12 3.33
CA LEU A 54 4.23 -0.61 4.61
C LEU A 54 5.16 -0.96 5.78
N VAL A 55 5.58 -2.24 5.88
CA VAL A 55 6.48 -2.68 6.95
C VAL A 55 7.84 -1.97 6.85
N LEU A 56 8.40 -1.83 5.65
CA LEU A 56 9.67 -1.10 5.44
C LEU A 56 9.56 0.35 5.91
N LEU A 57 8.51 1.06 5.48
CA LEU A 57 8.33 2.47 5.85
C LEU A 57 8.13 2.65 7.36
N LYS A 58 7.38 1.74 8.01
CA LYS A 58 7.22 1.76 9.47
C LYS A 58 8.52 1.43 10.20
N TRP A 59 9.30 0.50 9.67
CA TRP A 59 10.60 0.15 10.21
C TRP A 59 11.59 1.32 10.11
N ILE A 60 11.65 2.00 8.95
CA ILE A 60 12.48 3.20 8.76
C ILE A 60 12.04 4.30 9.73
N GLU A 61 10.73 4.56 9.86
CA GLU A 61 10.21 5.54 10.83
C GLU A 61 10.68 5.24 12.25
N HIS A 62 10.58 3.99 12.69
CA HIS A 62 10.94 3.61 14.05
C HIS A 62 12.45 3.69 14.31
N HIS A 63 13.28 3.23 13.37
CA HIS A 63 14.73 3.08 13.59
C HIS A 63 15.55 4.25 13.07
N LEU A 64 14.99 5.08 12.19
CA LEU A 64 15.62 6.22 11.52
C LEU A 64 14.66 7.43 11.53
N PRO A 65 14.19 7.87 12.72
CA PRO A 65 13.11 8.87 12.84
C PRO A 65 13.46 10.25 12.28
N ASN A 66 14.75 10.53 12.06
CA ASN A 66 15.22 11.79 11.48
C ASN A 66 15.54 11.68 9.98
N ALA A 67 15.29 10.55 9.32
CA ALA A 67 15.62 10.40 7.91
C ALA A 67 14.65 11.14 6.98
N ALA A 68 15.17 11.61 5.85
CA ALA A 68 14.38 12.04 4.70
C ALA A 68 14.21 10.85 3.75
N VAL A 69 12.98 10.54 3.37
CA VAL A 69 12.66 9.39 2.51
C VAL A 69 12.16 9.89 1.16
N ARG A 70 12.77 9.38 0.10
CA ARG A 70 12.36 9.53 -1.29
C ARG A 70 11.88 8.19 -1.81
N THR A 71 10.65 8.11 -2.30
CA THR A 71 10.17 6.93 -3.02
C THR A 71 10.15 7.17 -4.51
N VAL A 72 10.55 6.17 -5.29
CA VAL A 72 10.40 6.15 -6.75
C VAL A 72 9.44 5.03 -7.11
N TYR A 73 8.40 5.34 -7.88
CA TYR A 73 7.41 4.36 -8.33
C TYR A 73 7.18 4.47 -9.83
N THR A 74 7.38 3.37 -10.52
CA THR A 74 7.07 3.28 -11.95
C THR A 74 5.91 2.31 -12.17
N PRO A 75 4.66 2.78 -12.35
CA PRO A 75 3.55 1.88 -12.64
C PRO A 75 3.79 1.12 -13.95
N GLY A 76 3.48 -0.17 -13.93
CA GLY A 76 3.35 -0.93 -15.16
C GLY A 76 2.20 -0.38 -15.99
N GLN A 77 2.43 -0.14 -17.28
CA GLN A 77 1.36 0.19 -18.21
C GLN A 77 0.76 -1.09 -18.76
N TYR A 78 -0.57 -1.19 -18.71
CA TYR A 78 -1.32 -2.33 -19.21
C TYR A 78 -2.40 -1.80 -20.15
N GLY A 79 -2.38 -2.21 -21.43
CA GLY A 79 -3.53 -1.95 -22.30
C GLY A 79 -4.79 -2.58 -21.70
N GLU A 80 -5.96 -1.96 -21.89
CA GLU A 80 -7.21 -2.36 -21.22
C GLU A 80 -7.51 -3.87 -21.35
N THR A 81 -7.42 -4.42 -22.57
CA THR A 81 -7.61 -5.85 -22.82
C THR A 81 -6.62 -6.71 -22.04
N ARG A 82 -5.35 -6.31 -21.99
CA ARG A 82 -4.31 -7.01 -21.24
C ARG A 82 -4.55 -6.91 -19.75
N ALA A 83 -4.97 -5.74 -19.23
CA ALA A 83 -5.25 -5.55 -17.81
C ALA A 83 -6.45 -6.39 -17.34
N GLN A 84 -7.49 -6.50 -18.17
CA GLN A 84 -8.66 -7.34 -17.87
C GLN A 84 -8.36 -8.84 -17.93
N GLN A 85 -7.42 -9.26 -18.79
CA GLN A 85 -6.98 -10.65 -18.93
C GLN A 85 -5.85 -11.00 -17.96
N ALA A 86 -5.04 -10.02 -17.54
CA ALA A 86 -3.89 -10.21 -16.69
C ALA A 86 -4.33 -10.72 -15.32
N ARG A 87 -3.74 -11.83 -14.91
CA ARG A 87 -3.85 -12.35 -13.56
C ARG A 87 -2.54 -12.07 -12.86
N PHE A 88 -2.38 -10.88 -12.29
CA PHE A 88 -1.16 -10.51 -11.55
C PHE A 88 -0.89 -11.45 -10.36
N THR A 89 -1.96 -12.02 -9.82
CA THR A 89 -1.92 -13.01 -8.76
C THR A 89 -2.93 -14.10 -9.00
N TRP A 90 -2.69 -15.25 -8.42
CA TRP A 90 -3.59 -16.39 -8.40
C TRP A 90 -4.00 -16.72 -6.98
N GLY A 91 -5.30 -16.88 -6.75
CA GLY A 91 -5.88 -17.30 -5.47
C GLY A 91 -5.62 -16.31 -4.33
N VAL A 92 -6.19 -16.64 -3.18
CA VAL A 92 -5.96 -15.94 -1.91
C VAL A 92 -5.46 -16.97 -0.91
N LYS A 93 -4.23 -16.80 -0.43
CA LYS A 93 -3.63 -17.65 0.58
C LYS A 93 -4.27 -17.41 1.93
N ASP A 94 -4.39 -16.13 2.31
CA ASP A 94 -4.91 -15.71 3.60
C ASP A 94 -5.32 -14.22 3.59
N ILE A 95 -6.13 -13.79 4.55
CA ILE A 95 -6.42 -12.39 4.84
C ILE A 95 -5.76 -12.05 6.16
N VAL A 96 -4.69 -11.25 6.12
CA VAL A 96 -3.84 -10.99 7.29
C VAL A 96 -3.83 -9.52 7.66
N THR A 97 -3.58 -9.25 8.94
CA THR A 97 -3.20 -7.90 9.38
C THR A 97 -1.76 -7.64 8.97
N VAL A 98 -1.49 -6.46 8.41
CA VAL A 98 -0.12 -6.05 8.08
C VAL A 98 0.66 -5.84 9.39
N PRO A 99 1.87 -6.41 9.55
CA PRO A 99 2.67 -6.23 10.75
C PRO A 99 2.86 -4.75 11.10
N MET A 100 2.78 -4.40 12.40
CA MET A 100 2.84 -3.02 12.93
C MET A 100 1.61 -2.14 12.62
N TYR A 101 0.58 -2.69 11.97
CA TYR A 101 -0.68 -2.01 11.66
C TYR A 101 -1.92 -2.75 12.18
N GLY A 102 -1.72 -3.54 13.23
CA GLY A 102 -2.81 -4.16 13.97
C GLY A 102 -3.37 -3.19 14.99
N MET A 103 -4.68 -3.04 15.00
CA MET A 103 -5.42 -2.34 16.02
C MET A 103 -6.53 -3.27 16.53
N PRO A 104 -6.67 -3.48 17.84
CA PRO A 104 -7.77 -4.29 18.36
C PRO A 104 -9.11 -3.63 18.00
N PRO A 105 -10.04 -4.34 17.35
CA PRO A 105 -11.37 -3.81 17.10
C PRO A 105 -12.14 -3.67 18.43
N SER A 106 -12.96 -2.63 18.52
CA SER A 106 -13.97 -2.47 19.56
C SER A 106 -15.21 -3.29 19.18
N PRO A 107 -15.61 -4.31 19.97
CA PRO A 107 -16.77 -5.16 19.64
C PRO A 107 -18.10 -4.41 19.57
N GLU A 108 -18.19 -3.24 20.19
CA GLU A 108 -19.40 -2.40 20.25
C GLU A 108 -19.46 -1.38 19.09
N SER A 109 -18.39 -1.27 18.30
CA SER A 109 -18.26 -0.32 17.21
C SER A 109 -18.57 -0.97 15.87
N SER A 110 -19.23 -0.24 14.96
CA SER A 110 -19.40 -0.68 13.57
C SER A 110 -18.08 -0.73 12.81
N ASP A 111 -17.98 -1.65 11.85
CA ASP A 111 -16.81 -1.86 11.00
C ASP A 111 -16.94 -1.09 9.68
N VAL A 112 -16.00 -0.18 9.44
CA VAL A 112 -15.88 0.58 8.19
C VAL A 112 -14.66 0.10 7.43
N LEU A 113 -14.87 -0.53 6.27
CA LEU A 113 -13.80 -0.97 5.38
C LEU A 113 -13.57 0.06 4.26
N VAL A 114 -12.39 0.65 4.22
CA VAL A 114 -11.91 1.39 3.05
C VAL A 114 -11.09 0.46 2.16
N ILE A 115 -11.50 0.27 0.92
CA ILE A 115 -10.81 -0.61 -0.04
C ILE A 115 -10.36 0.16 -1.26
N PHE A 116 -9.03 0.32 -1.42
CA PHE A 116 -8.48 0.89 -2.64
C PHE A 116 -8.58 -0.14 -3.76
N LEU A 117 -9.31 0.17 -4.82
CA LEU A 117 -9.58 -0.77 -5.91
C LEU A 117 -8.43 -0.76 -6.94
N GLY A 118 -7.79 -1.91 -7.11
CA GLY A 118 -6.86 -2.21 -8.20
C GLY A 118 -7.38 -3.34 -9.09
N TYR A 119 -6.47 -4.01 -9.79
CA TYR A 119 -6.85 -5.02 -10.80
C TYR A 119 -7.06 -6.44 -10.23
N GLU A 120 -6.89 -6.62 -8.93
CA GLU A 120 -6.84 -7.93 -8.28
C GLU A 120 -8.21 -8.36 -7.75
N ARG A 121 -9.21 -8.47 -8.65
CA ARG A 121 -10.63 -8.70 -8.30
C ARG A 121 -10.92 -9.84 -7.33
N GLU A 122 -10.20 -10.96 -7.44
CA GLU A 122 -10.42 -12.11 -6.56
C GLU A 122 -9.99 -11.78 -5.13
N ARG A 123 -8.85 -11.09 -4.98
CA ARG A 123 -8.33 -10.64 -3.69
C ARG A 123 -9.25 -9.60 -3.07
N THR A 124 -9.72 -8.64 -3.85
CA THR A 124 -10.69 -7.63 -3.43
C THR A 124 -11.97 -8.31 -2.90
N TYR A 125 -12.55 -9.21 -3.69
CA TYR A 125 -13.81 -9.88 -3.34
C TYR A 125 -13.67 -10.79 -2.12
N ARG A 126 -12.59 -11.57 -2.03
CA ARG A 126 -12.33 -12.45 -0.88
C ARG A 126 -12.15 -11.64 0.40
N LEU A 127 -11.35 -10.58 0.37
CA LEU A 127 -11.16 -9.71 1.53
C LEU A 127 -12.49 -9.12 1.99
N TRP A 128 -13.25 -8.50 1.10
CA TRP A 128 -14.55 -7.91 1.41
C TRP A 128 -15.52 -8.94 2.03
N ARG A 129 -15.59 -10.15 1.45
CA ARG A 129 -16.44 -11.23 1.96
C ARG A 129 -15.97 -11.86 3.28
N THR A 130 -14.68 -11.80 3.58
CA THR A 130 -14.13 -12.34 4.83
C THR A 130 -14.33 -11.36 5.98
N LEU A 131 -14.25 -10.06 5.70
CA LEU A 131 -14.41 -9.03 6.73
C LEU A 131 -15.87 -8.69 7.03
N GLU A 132 -16.78 -8.87 6.07
CA GLU A 132 -18.22 -8.58 6.23
C GLU A 132 -18.49 -7.23 6.92
N PRO A 133 -17.92 -6.11 6.44
CA PRO A 133 -18.01 -4.82 7.11
C PRO A 133 -19.44 -4.26 7.07
N ASP A 134 -19.81 -3.45 8.07
CA ASP A 134 -21.09 -2.73 8.10
C ASP A 134 -21.18 -1.66 7.01
N LEU A 135 -20.03 -1.06 6.64
CA LEU A 135 -19.91 -0.10 5.56
C LEU A 135 -18.61 -0.33 4.78
N THR A 136 -18.71 -0.34 3.45
CA THR A 136 -17.59 -0.38 2.53
C THR A 136 -17.45 0.94 1.79
N ILE A 137 -16.28 1.56 1.88
CA ILE A 137 -15.88 2.69 1.06
C ILE A 137 -14.93 2.19 -0.02
N ALA A 138 -15.46 1.99 -1.23
CA ALA A 138 -14.71 1.57 -2.39
C ALA A 138 -14.03 2.77 -3.05
N VAL A 139 -12.69 2.78 -3.09
CA VAL A 139 -11.90 3.92 -3.57
C VAL A 139 -11.32 3.63 -4.95
N ILE A 140 -11.68 4.47 -5.93
CA ILE A 140 -11.19 4.40 -7.31
C ILE A 140 -10.07 5.45 -7.53
N GLY A 141 -9.03 5.06 -8.26
CA GLY A 141 -7.89 5.93 -8.57
C GLY A 141 -8.21 7.00 -9.64
N VAL A 142 -8.47 8.25 -9.24
CA VAL A 142 -8.76 9.38 -10.13
C VAL A 142 -7.95 10.63 -9.68
N PRO A 143 -7.06 11.18 -10.54
CA PRO A 143 -6.72 10.71 -11.87
C PRO A 143 -6.03 9.34 -11.84
N PRO A 144 -6.17 8.54 -12.92
CA PRO A 144 -5.52 7.25 -13.01
C PRO A 144 -4.01 7.37 -13.27
N ALA A 145 -3.26 6.31 -12.97
CA ALA A 145 -1.82 6.24 -13.26
C ALA A 145 -1.50 6.16 -14.76
N PHE A 146 -2.46 5.72 -15.58
CA PHE A 146 -2.43 5.74 -17.03
C PHE A 146 -3.86 5.71 -17.58
N PRO A 147 -4.10 6.16 -18.84
CA PRO A 147 -5.45 6.21 -19.41
C PRO A 147 -6.20 4.88 -19.33
N GLY A 148 -7.49 4.92 -18.93
CA GLY A 148 -8.36 3.73 -18.83
C GLY A 148 -8.16 2.85 -17.59
N ALA A 149 -7.17 3.14 -16.75
CA ALA A 149 -6.88 2.34 -15.55
C ALA A 149 -8.03 2.32 -14.53
N ASN A 150 -8.67 3.47 -14.28
CA ASN A 150 -9.80 3.58 -13.37
C ASN A 150 -11.00 2.76 -13.87
N TYR A 151 -11.34 2.87 -15.16
CA TYR A 151 -12.41 2.10 -15.79
C TYR A 151 -12.16 0.60 -15.70
N THR A 152 -10.91 0.17 -15.94
CA THR A 152 -10.52 -1.23 -15.77
C THR A 152 -10.69 -1.69 -14.32
N SER A 153 -10.30 -0.87 -13.35
CA SER A 153 -10.49 -1.15 -11.92
C SER A 153 -11.98 -1.32 -11.58
N GLU A 154 -12.84 -0.45 -12.11
CA GLU A 154 -14.29 -0.54 -11.93
C GLU A 154 -14.87 -1.84 -12.52
N ILE A 155 -14.55 -2.17 -13.78
CA ILE A 155 -15.02 -3.42 -14.41
C ILE A 155 -14.60 -4.64 -13.60
N LEU A 156 -13.33 -4.69 -13.20
CA LEU A 156 -12.79 -5.85 -12.50
C LEU A 156 -13.44 -6.04 -11.13
N ASN A 157 -13.81 -4.95 -10.45
CA ASN A 157 -14.43 -4.97 -9.14
C ASN A 157 -15.96 -4.78 -9.17
N ALA A 158 -16.60 -4.89 -10.35
CA ALA A 158 -18.03 -4.70 -10.55
C ALA A 158 -18.91 -5.57 -9.64
N ARG A 159 -18.41 -6.73 -9.17
CA ARG A 159 -19.12 -7.59 -8.23
C ARG A 159 -19.37 -6.94 -6.88
N ILE A 160 -18.41 -6.14 -6.40
CA ILE A 160 -18.57 -5.34 -5.18
C ILE A 160 -19.36 -4.09 -5.53
N LEU A 161 -18.93 -3.34 -6.54
CA LEU A 161 -19.53 -2.05 -6.88
C LEU A 161 -21.03 -2.11 -7.25
N ASN A 162 -21.49 -3.25 -7.76
CA ASN A 162 -22.90 -3.48 -8.12
C ASN A 162 -23.65 -4.33 -7.08
N SER A 163 -23.11 -4.55 -5.88
CA SER A 163 -23.92 -5.16 -4.82
C SER A 163 -25.10 -4.22 -4.53
N LYS A 164 -26.31 -4.77 -4.49
CA LYS A 164 -27.54 -4.00 -4.29
C LYS A 164 -27.77 -3.68 -2.82
N THR A 165 -26.72 -3.28 -2.12
CA THR A 165 -26.69 -3.07 -0.68
C THR A 165 -26.36 -1.60 -0.42
N ASP A 166 -27.08 -0.97 0.51
CA ASP A 166 -26.86 0.44 0.88
C ASP A 166 -25.57 0.66 1.70
N ASP A 167 -24.80 -0.41 1.92
CA ASP A 167 -23.55 -0.46 2.68
C ASP A 167 -22.31 -0.19 1.82
N ILE A 168 -22.45 0.25 0.55
CA ILE A 168 -21.30 0.58 -0.31
C ILE A 168 -21.35 2.04 -0.76
N ALA A 169 -20.36 2.81 -0.32
CA ALA A 169 -20.06 4.14 -0.83
C ALA A 169 -18.87 4.11 -1.80
N ILE A 170 -18.98 4.83 -2.91
CA ILE A 170 -17.89 5.00 -3.87
C ILE A 170 -17.21 6.35 -3.63
N ARG A 171 -15.89 6.34 -3.50
CA ARG A 171 -15.05 7.53 -3.39
C ARG A 171 -13.91 7.43 -4.40
N SER A 172 -13.18 8.53 -4.57
CA SER A 172 -11.98 8.55 -5.40
C SER A 172 -10.88 9.38 -4.78
N CYS A 173 -9.64 9.02 -5.12
CA CYS A 173 -8.44 9.81 -4.89
C CYS A 173 -7.42 9.49 -5.98
N SER A 174 -6.40 10.32 -6.11
CA SER A 174 -5.33 10.13 -7.08
C SER A 174 -4.67 8.76 -6.96
N ALA A 175 -4.48 8.11 -8.11
CA ALA A 175 -3.74 6.87 -8.20
C ALA A 175 -2.22 7.08 -8.02
N VAL A 176 -1.74 8.32 -8.03
CA VAL A 176 -0.31 8.66 -8.09
C VAL A 176 0.14 9.72 -7.09
N ASP A 177 -0.79 10.41 -6.43
CA ASP A 177 -0.51 11.37 -5.36
C ASP A 177 -0.81 10.76 -3.97
N PRO A 178 0.22 10.43 -3.18
CA PRO A 178 0.06 9.89 -1.84
C PRO A 178 -0.61 10.86 -0.87
N ALA A 179 -0.42 12.17 -1.03
CA ALA A 179 -1.00 13.16 -0.12
C ALA A 179 -2.52 13.22 -0.27
N ASP A 180 -3.03 13.03 -1.49
CA ASP A 180 -4.44 12.96 -1.79
C ASP A 180 -5.10 11.73 -1.16
N ALA A 181 -4.47 10.55 -1.30
CA ALA A 181 -4.93 9.33 -0.63
C ALA A 181 -4.89 9.45 0.90
N ALA A 182 -3.87 10.09 1.46
CA ALA A 182 -3.79 10.35 2.89
C ALA A 182 -4.89 11.29 3.38
N ARG A 183 -5.26 12.31 2.58
CA ARG A 183 -6.34 13.25 2.90
C ARG A 183 -7.69 12.55 2.90
N LEU A 184 -7.99 11.77 1.86
CA LEU A 184 -9.21 10.96 1.79
C LEU A 184 -9.37 10.08 3.04
N LEU A 185 -8.30 9.40 3.47
CA LEU A 185 -8.34 8.56 4.67
C LEU A 185 -8.54 9.38 5.95
N CYS A 186 -7.95 10.58 6.05
CA CYS A 186 -8.22 11.50 7.16
C CYS A 186 -9.69 11.92 7.23
N ASP A 187 -10.30 12.20 6.07
CA ASP A 187 -11.69 12.63 5.95
C ASP A 187 -12.63 11.48 6.34
N VAL A 188 -12.43 10.29 5.78
CA VAL A 188 -13.17 9.07 6.15
C VAL A 188 -13.05 8.77 7.64
N ALA A 189 -11.84 8.85 8.20
CA ALA A 189 -11.62 8.60 9.62
C ALA A 189 -12.21 9.69 10.54
N ALA A 190 -12.57 10.86 10.00
CA ALA A 190 -13.31 11.90 10.73
C ALA A 190 -14.83 11.71 10.58
N GLU A 191 -15.30 11.36 9.38
CA GLU A 191 -16.72 11.04 9.09
C GLU A 191 -17.21 9.85 9.92
N HIS A 192 -16.32 8.90 10.21
CA HIS A 192 -16.63 7.66 10.93
C HIS A 192 -15.88 7.55 12.27
N GLU A 193 -15.79 8.66 13.01
CA GLU A 193 -15.21 8.62 14.36
C GLU A 193 -16.01 7.67 15.27
N GLY A 194 -15.31 6.79 16.00
CA GLY A 194 -15.93 5.79 16.88
C GLY A 194 -16.20 4.43 16.23
N CYS A 195 -16.04 4.32 14.91
CA CYS A 195 -16.07 3.05 14.18
C CYS A 195 -14.70 2.35 14.20
N ASN A 196 -14.69 1.04 13.99
CA ASN A 196 -13.48 0.30 13.67
C ASN A 196 -13.13 0.57 12.20
N LEU A 197 -12.08 1.34 11.97
CA LEU A 197 -11.62 1.63 10.61
C LEU A 197 -10.64 0.57 10.15
N VAL A 198 -10.98 -0.13 9.06
CA VAL A 198 -10.12 -1.09 8.38
C VAL A 198 -9.77 -0.56 6.99
N VAL A 199 -8.50 -0.62 6.60
CA VAL A 199 -8.05 -0.20 5.27
C VAL A 199 -7.36 -1.34 4.54
N ALA A 200 -7.81 -1.60 3.30
CA ALA A 200 -7.23 -2.60 2.40
C ALA A 200 -6.54 -1.91 1.20
N PRO A 201 -5.19 -1.91 1.14
CA PRO A 201 -4.45 -1.26 0.06
C PRO A 201 -4.38 -2.19 -1.16
N LEU A 202 -5.47 -2.37 -1.91
CA LEU A 202 -5.45 -3.18 -3.15
C LEU A 202 -5.23 -2.34 -4.42
N GLY A 203 -5.22 -1.02 -4.32
CA GLY A 203 -4.98 -0.05 -5.40
C GLY A 203 -3.51 0.09 -5.80
N THR A 204 -3.02 1.30 -6.00
CA THR A 204 -1.63 1.54 -6.41
C THR A 204 -0.66 1.57 -5.22
N LYS A 205 0.65 1.51 -5.51
CA LYS A 205 1.68 1.69 -4.49
C LYS A 205 1.76 3.12 -3.96
N MET A 206 1.41 4.12 -4.76
CA MET A 206 1.32 5.52 -4.29
C MET A 206 0.15 5.71 -3.32
N GLN A 207 -0.99 5.06 -3.55
CA GLN A 207 -2.08 5.03 -2.58
C GLN A 207 -1.67 4.30 -1.30
N THR A 208 -0.87 3.23 -1.41
CA THR A 208 -0.29 2.53 -0.25
C THR A 208 0.66 3.44 0.54
N LEU A 209 1.46 4.26 -0.15
CA LEU A 209 2.28 5.30 0.48
C LEU A 209 1.40 6.35 1.18
N GLY A 210 0.27 6.73 0.57
CA GLY A 210 -0.71 7.62 1.20
C GLY A 210 -1.32 7.02 2.47
N LEU A 211 -1.60 5.72 2.47
CA LEU A 211 -2.04 4.99 3.67
C LEU A 211 -0.97 5.01 4.78
N TYR A 212 0.30 4.84 4.42
CA TYR A 212 1.40 5.04 5.37
C TYR A 212 1.39 6.47 5.94
N LEU A 213 1.32 7.50 5.10
CA LEU A 213 1.30 8.90 5.56
C LEU A 213 0.09 9.21 6.44
N PHE A 214 -1.08 8.64 6.14
CA PHE A 214 -2.26 8.71 6.99
C PHE A 214 -1.99 8.09 8.38
N SER A 215 -1.41 6.88 8.41
CA SER A 215 -1.12 6.18 9.67
C SER A 215 -0.18 6.96 10.59
N ARG A 216 0.78 7.70 10.02
CA ARG A 216 1.71 8.56 10.78
C ARG A 216 1.01 9.73 11.46
N ARG A 217 -0.08 10.25 10.89
CA ARG A 217 -0.79 11.42 11.41
C ARG A 217 -1.75 11.08 12.55
N ARG A 218 -2.07 9.79 12.76
CA ARG A 218 -3.14 9.33 13.66
C ARG A 218 -2.62 8.36 14.72
N GLU A 219 -1.56 8.71 15.43
CA GLU A 219 -1.03 7.89 16.52
C GLU A 219 -2.10 7.57 17.57
N GLY A 220 -2.18 6.30 17.98
CA GLY A 220 -3.10 5.81 18.99
C GLY A 220 -4.55 5.53 18.53
N ARG A 221 -4.96 5.97 17.34
CA ARG A 221 -6.29 5.68 16.73
C ARG A 221 -6.20 5.38 15.22
N ALA A 222 -5.09 4.76 14.81
CA ALA A 222 -4.87 4.41 13.41
C ALA A 222 -5.86 3.33 12.95
N ALA A 223 -6.12 3.26 11.65
CA ALA A 223 -6.89 2.17 11.06
C ALA A 223 -6.12 0.84 11.15
N GLN A 224 -6.83 -0.27 11.30
CA GLN A 224 -6.24 -1.59 11.05
C GLN A 224 -5.96 -1.72 9.56
N ILE A 225 -4.76 -2.16 9.18
CA ILE A 225 -4.47 -2.45 7.77
C ILE A 225 -4.56 -3.95 7.53
N MET A 226 -5.51 -4.35 6.67
CA MET A 226 -5.70 -5.74 6.28
C MET A 226 -5.31 -5.97 4.83
N TYR A 227 -4.71 -7.12 4.55
CA TYR A 227 -4.16 -7.45 3.26
C TYR A 227 -4.48 -8.89 2.86
N ALA A 228 -4.99 -9.06 1.64
CA ALA A 228 -5.21 -10.39 1.07
C ALA A 228 -3.90 -10.92 0.50
N LEU A 229 -3.24 -11.89 1.12
CA LEU A 229 -2.03 -12.51 0.57
C LEU A 229 -2.38 -13.34 -0.68
N PRO A 230 -1.70 -13.13 -1.82
CA PRO A 230 -1.90 -13.99 -2.98
C PRO A 230 -1.28 -15.37 -2.74
N LEU A 231 -1.87 -16.42 -3.34
CA LEU A 231 -1.25 -17.75 -3.31
C LEU A 231 0.00 -17.79 -4.20
N ARG A 232 -0.04 -17.11 -5.36
CA ARG A 232 1.10 -16.96 -6.27
C ARG A 232 1.05 -15.61 -6.98
N TYR A 233 2.21 -15.05 -7.28
CA TYR A 233 2.37 -13.92 -8.20
C TYR A 233 2.65 -14.45 -9.61
N ASP A 234 2.13 -13.78 -10.63
CA ASP A 234 2.36 -14.14 -12.03
C ASP A 234 3.25 -13.10 -12.73
N GLU A 235 4.53 -13.43 -12.80
CA GLU A 235 5.57 -12.56 -13.35
C GLU A 235 5.43 -12.40 -14.88
N LYS A 236 4.71 -13.31 -15.55
CA LYS A 236 4.45 -13.24 -17.01
C LYS A 236 3.73 -11.96 -17.43
N TYR A 237 2.97 -11.38 -16.51
CA TYR A 237 2.25 -10.14 -16.75
C TYR A 237 3.00 -8.90 -16.28
N TYR A 238 4.25 -9.01 -15.82
CA TYR A 238 5.04 -7.81 -15.53
C TYR A 238 5.33 -7.04 -16.84
N THR A 239 5.28 -5.72 -16.75
CA THR A 239 5.38 -4.83 -17.91
C THR A 239 6.51 -3.82 -17.74
N VAL A 240 6.86 -3.18 -18.84
CA VAL A 240 7.80 -2.05 -18.85
C VAL A 240 7.08 -0.84 -18.29
N GLY A 241 7.66 -0.22 -17.27
CA GLY A 241 7.22 1.06 -16.75
C GLY A 241 7.68 2.20 -17.67
N HIS A 242 6.88 3.26 -17.77
CA HIS A 242 7.20 4.42 -18.61
C HIS A 242 7.50 5.67 -17.79
N THR A 243 6.52 6.09 -16.98
CA THR A 243 6.63 7.30 -16.16
C THR A 243 6.91 6.94 -14.72
N SER A 244 7.97 7.48 -14.15
CA SER A 244 8.25 7.34 -12.72
C SER A 244 7.68 8.52 -11.94
N TYR A 245 7.06 8.22 -10.81
CA TYR A 245 6.56 9.18 -9.84
C TYR A 245 7.53 9.21 -8.66
N VAL A 246 7.93 10.41 -8.27
CA VAL A 246 8.82 10.63 -7.12
C VAL A 246 8.01 11.33 -6.04
N TYR A 247 8.14 10.85 -4.81
CA TYR A 247 7.54 11.48 -3.64
C TYR A 247 8.56 11.54 -2.51
N GLU A 248 8.71 12.70 -1.90
CA GLU A 248 9.68 12.97 -0.83
C GLU A 248 8.94 13.44 0.42
N PHE A 249 9.37 12.94 1.57
CA PHE A 249 8.85 13.35 2.86
C PHE A 249 9.89 13.17 3.96
N ASP A 250 9.80 14.02 4.96
CA ASP A 250 10.63 13.92 6.16
C ASP A 250 9.95 13.07 7.22
N LEU A 251 10.77 12.27 7.92
CA LEU A 251 10.33 11.56 9.11
C LEU A 251 10.35 12.48 10.34
N ALA A 252 11.26 13.45 10.35
CA ALA A 252 11.33 14.48 11.37
C ALA A 252 10.04 15.32 11.37
N GLY A 253 9.43 15.49 12.55
CA GLY A 253 8.29 16.39 12.73
C GLY A 253 6.90 15.81 12.47
N ALA A 254 6.77 14.48 12.28
CA ALA A 254 5.46 13.87 12.56
C ALA A 254 5.15 13.98 14.06
N PRO A 255 3.87 14.09 14.47
CA PRO A 255 3.50 13.86 15.86
C PRO A 255 4.09 12.51 16.34
N LYS A 256 4.38 12.45 17.65
CA LYS A 256 4.81 11.26 18.40
C LYS A 256 3.71 10.82 19.34
#